data_AF-A0A838CMK8-F1
#
_entry.id   AF-A0A838CMK8-F1
#
_cell.length_a   1.000
_cell.length_b   1.000
_cell.length_c   1.000
_cell.angle_alpha   90.00
_cell.angle_beta   90.00
_cell.angle_gamma   90.00
#
_symmetry.space_group_name_H-M   'P 1'
#
loop_
_entity.id
_entity.type
_entity.pdbx_description
1 polymer ?
#
loop_
_entity_poly.entity_id
_entity_poly.type
_entity_poly.pdbx_seq_one_letter_code
_entity_poly.pdbx_strand_id
1 'polypeptide(L)'
;MLADIALYADDHTGPVLDDTGAVRQARTGYVPRLGDPKDTLGLKANLLESRLFVFTATGWLQPVEGREHDGAYQLNVPRLRRLLDAAEAAMSAGHPDPDALAEADHEAPGDFTSEAPDLADQVDRLLVRNPAA
;
A
#
# COMPACT_ATOMS: atom_id res chain seq x y z
N MET A 1 -4.07 -1.70 11.39
CA MET A 1 -2.95 -2.51 10.85
C MET A 1 -2.70 -2.06 9.42
N LEU A 2 -1.59 -2.45 8.76
CA LEU A 2 -1.24 -1.95 7.43
C LEU A 2 -2.40 -2.02 6.42
N ALA A 3 -3.20 -3.10 6.48
CA ALA A 3 -4.42 -3.26 5.71
C ALA A 3 -5.43 -2.11 5.90
N ASP A 4 -5.61 -1.61 7.13
CA ASP A 4 -6.49 -0.47 7.41
C ASP A 4 -5.95 0.82 6.79
N ILE A 5 -4.63 0.98 6.66
CA ILE A 5 -4.00 2.13 6.00
C ILE A 5 -4.16 2.00 4.49
N ALA A 6 -3.96 0.80 3.95
CA ALA A 6 -4.12 0.50 2.53
C ALA A 6 -5.55 0.74 2.02
N LEU A 7 -6.57 0.65 2.88
CA LEU A 7 -7.96 1.03 2.51
C LEU A 7 -8.12 2.51 2.13
N TYR A 8 -7.19 3.37 2.57
CA TYR A 8 -7.19 4.79 2.20
C TYR A 8 -6.26 5.07 1.01
N ALA A 9 -5.51 4.09 0.53
CA ALA A 9 -4.61 4.28 -0.60
C ALA A 9 -5.41 4.36 -1.90
N ASP A 10 -4.97 5.24 -2.80
CA ASP A 10 -5.43 5.24 -4.18
C ASP A 10 -5.11 3.90 -4.84
N ASP A 11 -6.10 3.27 -5.45
CA ASP A 11 -5.97 2.01 -6.19
C ASP A 11 -5.60 2.23 -7.66
N HIS A 12 -5.79 3.43 -8.18
CA HIS A 12 -5.50 3.81 -9.56
C HIS A 12 -4.79 5.16 -9.65
N THR A 13 -4.24 5.43 -10.83
CA THR A 13 -3.68 6.74 -11.18
C THR A 13 -4.65 7.46 -12.12
N GLY A 14 -4.99 8.71 -11.83
CA GLY A 14 -5.98 9.47 -12.60
C GLY A 14 -6.76 10.50 -11.78
N PRO A 15 -7.67 11.27 -12.40
CA PRO A 15 -8.42 12.30 -11.69
C PRO A 15 -9.42 11.68 -10.71
N VAL A 16 -9.33 12.08 -9.44
CA VAL A 16 -10.26 11.70 -8.37
C VAL A 16 -10.79 12.92 -7.62
N LEU A 17 -11.97 12.78 -7.03
CA LEU A 17 -12.53 13.74 -6.09
C LEU A 17 -11.98 13.44 -4.69
N ASP A 18 -11.41 14.44 -4.03
CA ASP A 18 -11.02 14.32 -2.63
C ASP A 18 -12.19 14.56 -1.66
N ASP A 19 -11.93 14.41 -0.37
CA ASP A 19 -12.88 14.58 0.73
C ASP A 19 -13.38 16.03 0.88
N THR A 20 -12.67 16.99 0.32
CA THR A 20 -13.08 18.41 0.25
C THR A 20 -13.93 18.71 -1.00
N GLY A 21 -14.10 17.74 -1.89
CA GLY A 21 -14.80 17.89 -3.16
C GLY A 21 -13.95 18.53 -4.27
N ALA A 22 -12.64 18.68 -4.08
CA ALA A 22 -11.72 19.16 -5.09
C ALA A 22 -11.20 17.99 -5.96
N VAL A 23 -10.86 18.28 -7.21
CA VAL A 23 -10.26 17.29 -8.11
C VAL A 23 -8.76 17.25 -7.89
N ARG A 24 -8.23 16.08 -7.54
CA ARG A 24 -6.78 15.81 -7.46
C ARG A 24 -6.40 14.67 -8.41
N GLN A 25 -5.12 14.59 -8.75
CA GLN A 25 -4.58 13.40 -9.41
C GLN A 25 -4.28 12.33 -8.35
N ALA A 26 -4.99 11.21 -8.42
CA ALA A 26 -4.67 9.99 -7.70
C ALA A 26 -3.36 9.41 -8.21
N ARG A 27 -2.63 8.77 -7.30
CA ARG A 27 -1.38 8.08 -7.59
C ARG A 27 -1.43 6.75 -6.87
N THR A 28 -1.36 5.63 -7.58
CA THR A 28 -1.48 4.31 -6.96
C THR A 28 -0.58 4.16 -5.72
N GLY A 29 -1.16 3.75 -4.60
CA GLY A 29 -0.49 3.65 -3.30
C GLY A 29 -0.41 4.95 -2.49
N TYR A 30 -0.86 6.09 -3.01
CA TYR A 30 -0.91 7.35 -2.28
C TYR A 30 -2.01 7.30 -1.22
N VAL A 31 -1.61 7.46 0.03
CA VAL A 31 -2.46 7.53 1.21
C VAL A 31 -2.61 9.00 1.59
N PRO A 32 -3.79 9.61 1.41
CA PRO A 32 -4.04 10.97 1.86
C PRO A 32 -3.99 11.04 3.38
N ARG A 33 -3.95 12.26 3.93
CA ARG A 33 -3.98 12.47 5.38
C ARG A 33 -5.15 11.70 5.99
N LEU A 34 -4.83 10.82 6.94
CA LEU A 34 -5.83 10.13 7.75
C LEU A 34 -6.50 11.19 8.65
N GLY A 35 -7.81 11.40 8.49
CA GLY A 35 -8.54 12.62 8.89
C GLY A 35 -8.44 13.12 10.34
N ASP A 36 -9.08 14.27 10.58
CA ASP A 36 -8.99 15.06 11.82
C ASP A 36 -9.49 14.30 13.08
N PRO A 37 -8.80 14.39 14.24
CA PRO A 37 -9.10 13.61 15.45
C PRO A 37 -10.51 13.74 16.06
N LYS A 38 -11.35 14.64 15.54
CA LYS A 38 -12.67 14.98 16.11
C LYS A 38 -13.83 14.10 15.65
N ASP A 39 -13.63 13.25 14.64
CA ASP A 39 -14.66 12.31 14.19
C ASP A 39 -14.47 10.91 14.78
N THR A 40 -15.43 9.99 14.66
CA THR A 40 -15.25 8.58 15.10
C THR A 40 -14.07 7.89 14.38
N LEU A 41 -13.67 8.45 13.23
CA LEU A 41 -12.43 8.15 12.49
C LEU A 41 -11.16 8.65 13.20
N GLY A 42 -11.25 9.68 14.03
CA GLY A 42 -10.15 10.31 14.75
C GLY A 42 -9.52 9.43 15.84
N LEU A 43 -10.29 8.55 16.48
CA LEU A 43 -9.74 7.56 17.41
C LEU A 43 -8.94 6.47 16.67
N LYS A 44 -9.41 6.07 15.47
CA LYS A 44 -8.68 5.17 14.57
C LYS A 44 -7.46 5.86 13.97
N ALA A 45 -7.55 7.14 13.59
CA ALA A 45 -6.44 7.94 13.08
C ALA A 45 -5.33 8.06 14.12
N ASN A 46 -5.64 8.36 15.39
CA ASN A 46 -4.65 8.37 16.47
C ASN A 46 -3.99 7.00 16.70
N LEU A 47 -4.76 5.91 16.62
CA LEU A 47 -4.23 4.56 16.75
C LEU A 47 -3.34 4.17 15.56
N LEU A 48 -3.70 4.62 14.36
CA LEU A 48 -2.94 4.40 13.14
C LEU A 48 -1.66 5.24 13.14
N GLU A 49 -1.73 6.52 13.53
CA GLU A 49 -0.57 7.41 13.71
C GLU A 49 0.49 6.82 14.64
N SER A 50 0.07 6.26 15.78
CA SER A 50 1.00 5.59 16.71
C SER A 50 1.76 4.41 16.10
N ARG A 51 1.25 3.87 14.99
CA ARG A 51 1.84 2.73 14.25
C ARG A 51 2.40 3.11 12.88
N LEU A 52 2.14 4.32 12.37
CA LEU A 52 2.73 4.83 11.13
C LEU A 52 4.25 4.78 11.22
N PHE A 53 4.82 5.15 12.38
CA PHE A 53 6.26 5.05 12.61
C PHE A 53 6.82 3.64 12.35
N VAL A 54 6.10 2.57 12.72
CA VAL A 54 6.55 1.19 12.47
C VAL A 54 6.56 0.91 10.97
N PHE A 55 5.54 1.32 10.24
CA PHE A 55 5.45 1.09 8.80
C PHE A 55 6.41 1.97 7.99
N THR A 56 6.75 3.16 8.49
CA THR A 56 7.84 3.96 7.94
C THR A 56 9.20 3.34 8.24
N ALA A 57 9.44 2.91 9.48
CA ALA A 57 10.71 2.29 9.88
C ALA A 57 10.95 0.94 9.18
N THR A 58 9.89 0.22 8.82
CA THR A 58 9.97 -1.05 8.11
C THR A 58 9.92 -0.91 6.59
N GLY A 59 9.78 0.31 6.05
CA GLY A 59 9.82 0.56 4.60
C GLY A 59 8.55 0.20 3.85
N TRP A 60 7.41 0.13 4.55
CA TRP A 60 6.08 -0.03 3.96
C TRP A 60 5.46 1.31 3.54
N LEU A 61 5.82 2.39 4.22
CA LEU A 61 5.30 3.74 3.96
C LEU A 61 6.44 4.75 3.87
N GLN A 62 6.37 5.65 2.89
CA GLN A 62 7.26 6.81 2.82
C GLN A 62 6.43 8.10 2.88
N PRO A 63 6.78 9.09 3.73
CA PRO A 63 6.14 10.40 3.69
C PRO A 63 6.27 11.04 2.31
N VAL A 64 5.20 11.66 1.82
CA VAL A 64 5.24 12.39 0.55
C VAL A 64 5.70 13.83 0.83
N GLU A 65 6.76 14.26 0.15
CA GLU A 65 7.26 15.62 0.28
C GLU A 65 6.33 16.62 -0.42
N GLY A 66 6.26 17.86 0.10
CA GLY A 66 5.42 18.93 -0.43
C GLY A 66 4.38 19.41 0.58
N ARG A 67 4.08 20.71 0.57
CA ARG A 67 3.13 21.32 1.52
C ARG A 67 1.69 20.92 1.22
N GLU A 68 1.41 20.66 -0.04
CA GLU A 68 0.16 20.13 -0.58
C GLU A 68 -0.09 18.66 -0.19
N HIS A 69 0.94 17.96 0.28
CA HIS A 69 0.93 16.56 0.70
C HIS A 69 1.13 16.41 2.21
N ASP A 70 0.95 17.48 2.99
CA ASP A 70 1.19 17.47 4.43
C ASP A 70 0.37 16.38 5.13
N GLY A 71 1.06 15.42 5.77
CA GLY A 71 0.47 14.26 6.43
C GLY A 71 0.09 13.10 5.50
N ALA A 72 0.47 13.14 4.22
CA ALA A 72 0.28 12.04 3.27
C ALA A 72 1.47 11.08 3.22
N TYR A 73 1.19 9.84 2.83
CA TYR A 73 2.18 8.77 2.72
C TYR A 73 2.04 8.04 1.38
N GLN A 74 3.12 7.44 0.91
CA GLN A 74 3.16 6.55 -0.23
C GLN A 74 3.35 5.11 0.27
N LEU A 75 2.48 4.20 -0.14
CA LEU A 75 2.61 2.76 0.09
C LEU A 75 3.64 2.16 -0.85
N ASN A 76 4.44 1.22 -0.32
CA ASN A 76 5.41 0.46 -1.10
C ASN A 76 4.72 -0.63 -1.95
N VAL A 77 4.08 -0.20 -3.04
CA VAL A 77 3.40 -1.09 -4.00
C VAL A 77 4.38 -2.05 -4.70
N PRO A 78 5.62 -1.66 -5.07
CA PRO A 78 6.61 -2.60 -5.60
C PRO A 78 6.98 -3.73 -4.64
N ARG A 79 7.08 -3.47 -3.33
CA ARG A 79 7.27 -4.53 -2.33
C ARG A 79 6.08 -5.47 -2.28
N LEU A 80 4.86 -4.92 -2.28
CA LEU A 80 3.65 -5.73 -2.35
C LEU A 80 3.66 -6.63 -3.60
N ARG A 81 4.08 -6.09 -4.75
CA ARG A 81 4.22 -6.86 -5.99
C ARG A 81 5.14 -8.07 -5.81
N ARG A 82 6.33 -7.87 -5.23
CA ARG A 82 7.29 -8.96 -5.00
C ARG A 82 6.73 -10.05 -4.09
N LEU A 83 5.99 -9.68 -3.06
CA LEU A 83 5.33 -10.63 -2.17
C LEU A 83 4.27 -11.46 -2.89
N LEU A 84 3.49 -10.82 -3.78
CA LEU A 84 2.52 -11.52 -4.62
C LEU A 84 3.20 -12.44 -5.64
N ASP A 85 4.31 -12.01 -6.24
CA ASP A 85 5.10 -12.84 -7.16
C ASP A 85 5.64 -14.09 -6.45
N ALA A 86 6.18 -13.95 -5.23
CA ALA A 86 6.65 -15.06 -4.41
C ALA A 86 5.51 -16.03 -4.04
N ALA A 87 4.33 -15.50 -3.70
CA ALA A 87 3.15 -16.30 -3.42
C ALA A 87 2.66 -17.05 -4.68
N GLU A 88 2.63 -16.40 -5.85
CA GLU A 88 2.25 -17.02 -7.12
C GLU A 88 3.23 -18.14 -7.52
N ALA A 89 4.54 -17.93 -7.30
CA ALA A 89 5.57 -18.93 -7.52
C ALA A 89 5.40 -20.14 -6.59
N ALA A 90 5.15 -19.91 -5.30
CA ALA A 90 4.90 -20.98 -4.33
C ALA A 90 3.67 -21.82 -4.69
N MET A 91 2.57 -21.17 -5.12
CA MET A 91 1.37 -21.88 -5.61
C MET A 91 1.67 -22.72 -6.85
N SER A 92 2.48 -22.20 -7.77
CA SER A 92 2.86 -22.91 -9.00
C SER A 92 3.80 -24.09 -8.74
N ALA A 93 4.69 -23.97 -7.74
CA ALA A 93 5.60 -25.03 -7.31
C ALA A 93 4.92 -26.08 -6.40
N GLY A 94 3.77 -25.76 -5.82
CA GLY A 94 3.02 -26.64 -4.92
C GLY A 94 3.61 -26.73 -3.49
N HIS A 95 4.58 -25.89 -3.15
CA HIS A 95 5.14 -25.78 -1.80
C HIS A 95 5.57 -24.33 -1.50
N PRO A 96 5.44 -23.86 -0.24
CA PRO A 96 5.92 -22.54 0.14
C PRO A 96 7.43 -22.45 0.03
N ASP A 97 7.92 -21.30 -0.43
CA ASP A 97 9.33 -20.92 -0.39
C ASP A 97 9.50 -19.78 0.63
N PRO A 98 9.84 -20.11 1.89
CA PRO A 98 9.97 -19.11 2.95
C PRO A 98 11.15 -18.15 2.73
N ASP A 99 12.19 -18.60 2.02
CA ASP A 99 13.35 -17.77 1.72
C ASP A 99 12.99 -16.75 0.65
N ALA A 100 12.28 -17.15 -0.41
CA ALA A 100 11.77 -16.22 -1.41
C ALA A 100 10.78 -15.19 -0.82
N LEU A 101 9.96 -15.59 0.16
CA LEU A 101 9.08 -14.66 0.87
C LEU A 101 9.86 -13.67 1.74
N ALA A 102 10.88 -14.11 2.47
CA ALA A 102 11.74 -13.25 3.28
C ALA A 102 12.53 -12.26 2.40
N GLU A 103 13.04 -12.71 1.26
CA GLU A 103 13.68 -11.87 0.25
C GLU A 103 12.69 -10.93 -0.44
N ALA A 104 11.41 -11.27 -0.55
CA ALA A 104 10.41 -10.33 -1.04
C ALA A 104 10.00 -9.28 0.03
N ASP A 105 10.09 -9.64 1.32
CA ASP A 105 9.62 -8.83 2.45
C ASP A 105 10.63 -7.80 2.95
N HIS A 106 11.26 -7.05 2.04
CA HIS A 106 12.08 -5.89 2.39
C HIS A 106 11.91 -4.74 1.40
N GLU A 107 12.19 -3.52 1.88
CA GLU A 107 12.31 -2.33 1.03
C GLU A 107 13.55 -2.47 0.14
N ALA A 108 13.36 -2.32 -1.17
CA ALA A 108 14.42 -2.31 -2.14
C ALA A 108 14.71 -0.89 -2.65
N PRO A 109 15.96 -0.59 -3.07
CA PRO A 109 16.29 0.72 -3.64
C PRO A 109 15.39 1.05 -4.84
N GLY A 110 14.71 2.20 -4.76
CA GLY A 110 13.88 2.73 -5.84
C GLY A 110 12.39 2.43 -5.74
N ASP A 111 11.96 1.65 -4.74
CA ASP A 111 10.55 1.26 -4.52
C ASP A 111 9.57 2.45 -4.50
N PHE A 112 9.99 3.61 -3.99
CA PHE A 112 9.15 4.81 -3.92
C PHE A 112 9.36 5.79 -5.07
N THR A 113 10.28 5.49 -5.99
CA THR A 113 10.64 6.37 -7.12
C THR A 113 10.16 5.84 -8.46
N SER A 114 9.97 4.52 -8.58
CA SER A 114 9.36 3.91 -9.75
C SER A 114 7.86 4.16 -9.79
N GLU A 115 7.30 4.19 -10.99
CA GLU A 115 5.84 4.13 -11.17
C GLU A 115 5.30 2.87 -10.48
N ALA A 116 4.21 3.03 -9.72
CA ALA A 116 3.62 1.93 -8.99
C ALA A 116 3.09 0.87 -9.97
N PRO A 117 3.44 -0.42 -9.81
CA PRO A 117 2.97 -1.45 -10.70
C PRO A 117 1.47 -1.65 -10.55
N ASP A 118 0.80 -1.93 -11.67
CA ASP A 118 -0.60 -2.37 -11.63
C ASP A 118 -0.66 -3.81 -11.08
N LEU A 119 -1.43 -3.96 -10.00
CA LEU A 119 -1.61 -5.24 -9.31
C LEU A 119 -2.93 -5.93 -9.66
N ALA A 120 -3.87 -5.24 -10.34
CA ALA A 120 -5.22 -5.76 -10.55
C ALA A 120 -5.21 -7.12 -11.26
N ASP A 121 -4.49 -7.22 -12.38
CA ASP A 121 -4.37 -8.46 -13.16
C ASP A 121 -3.70 -9.59 -12.37
N GLN A 122 -2.74 -9.27 -11.50
CA GLN A 122 -2.06 -10.29 -10.71
C GLN A 122 -2.95 -10.82 -9.59
N VAL A 123 -3.63 -9.92 -8.89
CA VAL A 123 -4.57 -10.30 -7.84
C VAL A 123 -5.68 -11.15 -8.44
N ASP A 124 -6.22 -10.79 -9.61
CA ASP A 124 -7.23 -11.59 -10.30
C ASP A 124 -6.72 -13.02 -10.61
N ARG A 125 -5.52 -13.15 -11.18
CA ARG A 125 -4.91 -14.47 -11.43
C ARG A 125 -4.74 -15.29 -10.15
N LEU A 126 -4.31 -14.67 -9.05
CA LEU A 126 -4.14 -15.33 -7.76
C LEU A 126 -5.48 -15.81 -7.18
N LEU A 127 -6.53 -14.98 -7.27
CA LEU A 127 -7.88 -15.34 -6.80
C LEU A 127 -8.49 -16.47 -7.65
N VAL A 128 -8.29 -16.47 -8.97
CA VAL A 128 -8.74 -17.56 -9.84
C VAL A 128 -8.03 -18.88 -9.50
N ARG A 129 -6.74 -18.84 -9.19
CA ARG A 129 -5.95 -20.01 -8.79
C ARG A 129 -6.23 -20.48 -7.37
N ASN A 130 -6.77 -19.60 -6.53
CA ASN A 130 -7.12 -19.89 -5.14
C ASN A 130 -8.53 -19.39 -4.79
N PRO A 131 -9.59 -20.09 -5.25
CA PRO A 131 -10.98 -19.64 -5.12
C PRO A 131 -11.56 -19.71 -3.70
N ALA A 132 -10.75 -20.11 -2.71
CA ALA A 132 -11.15 -20.24 -1.31
C ALA A 132 -10.62 -19.13 -0.38
N ALA A 133 -10.01 -18.09 -0.96
CA ALA A 133 -9.57 -16.89 -0.24
C ALA A 133 -10.75 -16.04 0.26
#